data_AF-A0A0R2BAT5-F1
#
_entry.id   AF-A0A0R2BAT5-F1
#
_cell.length_a   1.000
_cell.length_b   1.000
_cell.length_c   1.000
_cell.angle_alpha   90.00
_cell.angle_beta   90.00
_cell.angle_gamma   90.00
#
_symmetry.space_group_name_H-M   'P 1'
#
loop_
_entity.id
_entity.type
_entity.pdbx_description
1 polymer ?
#
loop_
_entity_poly.entity_id
_entity_poly.type
_entity_poly.pdbx_seq_one_letter_code
_entity_poly.pdbx_strand_id
1 'polypeptide(L)' 'MNKTSFEKLPVIGEHIYNNDGLTYLIEDVVSLAGYESAKAVTAILVVKPTAKTDPVSELYGLDPEKDFEM' A
#
# COMPACT_ATOMS: atom_id res chain seq x y z
N MET A 1 9.70 -0.12 -7.08
CA MET A 1 9.82 -1.57 -6.76
C MET A 1 8.44 -2.05 -6.33
N ASN A 2 7.75 -2.91 -7.10
CA ASN A 2 6.31 -3.20 -6.90
C ASN A 2 6.04 -4.46 -6.06
N LYS A 3 7.04 -4.93 -5.30
CA LYS A 3 6.91 -6.11 -4.43
C LYS A 3 7.31 -5.72 -3.02
N THR A 4 6.40 -5.93 -2.09
CA THR A 4 6.59 -5.69 -0.65
C THR A 4 6.14 -6.92 0.14
N SER A 5 6.47 -6.97 1.42
CA SER A 5 6.09 -8.04 2.35
C SER A 5 5.48 -7.43 3.59
N PHE A 6 4.39 -8.02 4.07
CA PHE A 6 3.71 -7.59 5.29
C PHE A 6 3.74 -8.71 6.33
N GLU A 7 3.80 -8.37 7.62
CA GLU A 7 3.69 -9.35 8.70
C GLU A 7 2.31 -9.99 8.78
N LYS A 8 1.28 -9.28 8.31
CA LYS A 8 -0.11 -9.71 8.27
C LYS A 8 -0.69 -9.38 6.90
N LEU A 9 -1.71 -10.13 6.47
CA LEU A 9 -2.45 -9.78 5.27
C LEU A 9 -3.06 -8.38 5.43
N PRO A 10 -2.83 -7.46 4.48
CA PRO A 10 -3.46 -6.15 4.47
C PRO A 10 -4.99 -6.27 4.43
N VAL A 11 -5.70 -5.30 5.00
CA VAL A 11 -7.16 -5.31 5.09
C VAL A 11 -7.78 -4.23 4.21
N ILE A 12 -8.94 -4.53 3.62
CA ILE A 12 -9.72 -3.56 2.84
C ILE A 12 -10.06 -2.34 3.72
N GLY A 13 -9.88 -1.14 3.17
CA GLY A 13 -10.08 0.12 3.89
C GLY A 13 -8.86 0.64 4.63
N GLU A 14 -7.79 -0.16 4.76
CA GLU A 14 -6.50 0.31 5.27
C GLU A 14 -5.72 1.07 4.19
N HIS A 15 -4.78 1.89 4.66
CA HIS A 15 -3.89 2.66 3.80
C HIS A 15 -2.49 2.04 3.79
N ILE A 16 -1.88 2.01 2.60
CA ILE A 16 -0.48 1.62 2.41
C ILE A 16 0.32 2.81 1.90
N TYR A 17 1.55 2.91 2.38
CA TYR A 17 2.52 3.90 1.92
C TYR A 17 3.53 3.19 1.03
N ASN A 18 3.80 3.78 -0.13
CA ASN A 18 4.77 3.24 -1.08
C ASN A 18 5.98 4.17 -1.18
N ASN A 19 7.09 3.66 -1.72
CA ASN A 19 8.35 4.41 -1.83
C ASN A 19 8.31 5.56 -2.85
N ASP A 20 7.19 5.73 -3.55
CA ASP A 20 6.91 6.89 -4.41
C ASP A 20 6.37 8.10 -3.63
N GLY A 21 6.24 7.99 -2.30
CA GLY A 21 5.72 9.05 -1.43
C GLY A 21 4.20 9.17 -1.48
N LEU A 22 3.49 8.26 -2.16
CA LEU A 22 2.04 8.27 -2.24
C LEU A 22 1.41 7.29 -1.26
N THR A 23 0.23 7.69 -0.79
CA THR A 23 -0.62 6.87 0.08
C THR A 23 -1.73 6.25 -0.77
N TYR A 24 -1.97 4.96 -0.61
CA TYR A 24 -3.00 4.24 -1.36
C TYR A 24 -3.99 3.57 -0.41
N LEU A 25 -5.27 3.70 -0.72
CA LEU A 25 -6.35 2.97 -0.07
C LEU A 25 -6.46 1.57 -0.67
N ILE A 26 -6.56 0.54 0.18
CA ILE A 26 -6.82 -0.84 -0.25
C ILE A 26 -8.31 -0.98 -0.55
N GLU A 27 -8.65 -1.24 -1.81
CA GLU A 27 -10.02 -1.48 -2.26
C GLU A 27 -10.36 -2.98 -2.27
N ASP A 28 -9.40 -3.85 -2.55
CA ASP A 28 -9.60 -5.30 -2.56
C ASP A 28 -8.30 -6.08 -2.25
N VAL A 29 -8.46 -7.29 -1.71
CA VAL A 29 -7.38 -8.21 -1.36
C VAL A 29 -7.69 -9.56 -1.97
N VAL A 30 -6.99 -9.88 -3.06
CA VAL A 30 -7.20 -11.12 -3.81
C VAL A 30 -6.11 -12.12 -3.46
N SER A 31 -6.45 -13.13 -2.66
CA SER A 31 -5.57 -14.27 -2.40
C SER A 31 -5.50 -15.19 -3.61
N LEU A 32 -4.30 -15.62 -3.99
CA LEU A 32 -4.13 -16.57 -5.08
C LEU A 32 -4.44 -17.99 -4.59
N ALA A 33 -5.52 -18.58 -5.10
CA ALA A 33 -5.91 -19.95 -4.77
C ALA A 33 -4.76 -20.93 -5.07
N GLY A 34 -4.40 -21.76 -4.08
CA GLY A 34 -3.28 -22.71 -4.18
C GLY A 34 -1.91 -22.14 -3.83
N TYR A 35 -1.81 -20.84 -3.51
CA TYR A 35 -0.59 -20.18 -3.00
C TYR A 35 -0.68 -19.85 -1.50
N GLU A 36 -1.49 -20.61 -0.77
CA GLU A 36 -1.48 -20.61 0.69
C GLU A 36 -0.53 -21.71 1.15
N SER A 37 0.61 -21.31 1.70
CA SER A 37 1.48 -22.21 2.45
C SER A 37 1.27 -21.99 3.95
N ALA A 38 1.58 -23.00 4.77
CA ALA A 38 1.54 -22.87 6.22
C ALA A 38 2.46 -21.75 6.78
N LYS A 39 3.36 -21.18 5.96
CA LYS A 39 4.35 -20.19 6.37
C LYS A 39 4.16 -18.81 5.73
N ALA A 40 3.41 -18.71 4.63
CA ALA A 40 3.26 -17.50 3.86
C ALA A 40 2.08 -17.60 2.88
N VAL A 41 1.42 -16.46 2.65
CA VAL A 41 0.37 -16.27 1.66
C VAL A 41 0.83 -15.21 0.67
N THR A 42 0.53 -15.41 -0.62
CA THR A 42 0.71 -14.37 -1.64
C THR A 42 -0.66 -13.82 -2.02
N ALA A 43 -0.81 -12.50 -1.93
CA ALA A 43 -2.03 -11.78 -2.31
C ALA A 43 -1.71 -10.65 -3.29
N ILE A 44 -2.68 -10.34 -4.15
CA ILE A 44 -2.70 -9.16 -5.00
C ILE A 44 -3.55 -8.11 -4.29
N LEU A 45 -3.02 -6.91 -4.15
CA LEU A 45 -3.75 -5.77 -3.60
C LEU A 45 -4.25 -4.91 -4.75
N VAL A 46 -5.55 -4.60 -4.77
CA VAL A 46 -6.12 -3.56 -5.62
C VAL A 46 -6.15 -2.29 -4.80
N VAL A 47 -5.45 -1.25 -5.27
CA VAL A 47 -5.24 -0.03 -4.51
C VAL A 47 -5.54 1.21 -5.34
N LYS A 48 -6.04 2.25 -4.68
CA LYS A 48 -6.34 3.54 -5.29
C LYS A 48 -5.55 4.65 -4.60
N PRO A 49 -4.96 5.60 -5.35
CA PRO A 49 -4.31 6.75 -4.74
C PRO A 49 -5.30 7.50 -3.83
N THR A 50 -4.84 7.82 -2.63
CA THR A 50 -5.62 8.61 -1.68
C THR A 50 -5.57 10.07 -2.10
N ALA A 51 -6.62 10.83 -1.79
CA ALA A 51 -6.63 12.26 -2.07
C ALA A 51 -5.49 12.94 -1.28
N LYS A 52 -4.72 13.82 -1.94
CA LYS A 52 -3.65 14.60 -1.28
C LYS A 52 -4.15 15.43 -0.08
N THR A 53 -5.43 15.77 -0.06
CA THR A 53 -6.09 16.54 1.00
C THR A 53 -6.55 15.70 2.19
N ASP A 54 -6.46 14.37 2.11
CA ASP A 54 -6.85 13.49 3.22
C ASP A 54 -5.75 13.55 4.31
N PRO A 55 -6.10 13.72 5.60
CA PRO A 55 -5.13 13.72 6.70
C PRO A 55 -4.17 12.52 6.69
N VAL A 56 -4.59 11.36 6.16
CA VAL A 56 -3.73 10.17 6.07
C VAL A 56 -2.55 10.36 5.11
N SER A 57 -2.69 11.25 4.12
CA SER A 57 -1.62 11.60 3.18
C SER A 57 -0.52 12.44 3.84
N GLU A 58 -0.82 13.13 4.95
CA GLU A 58 0.14 13.95 5.70
C GLU A 58 0.91 13.16 6.76
N LEU A 59 0.42 11.98 7.17
CA LEU A 59 0.97 11.20 8.29
C LEU A 59 2.42 10.74 8.10
N TYR A 60 2.89 10.61 6.85
CA TYR A 60 4.28 10.26 6.55
C TYR A 60 5.03 11.38 5.83
N GLY A 61 4.41 12.55 5.67
CA GLY A 61 5.09 13.83 5.39
C GLY A 61 5.96 13.92 4.15
N LEU A 62 5.91 12.95 3.24
CA LEU A 62 6.62 13.03 1.97
C LEU A 62 5.76 13.88 1.03
N ASP A 63 6.18 15.11 0.79
CA ASP A 63 5.65 15.94 -0.29
C ASP A 63 6.52 15.65 -1.50
N PRO A 64 6.14 14.73 -2.40
CA PRO A 64 7.04 14.30 -3.46
C PRO A 64 7.47 15.43 -4.40
N GLU A 65 6.69 16.51 -4.47
CA GLU A 65 7.08 17.71 -5.24
C GLU A 65 8.13 18.55 -4.53
N LYS A 66 8.24 18.51 -3.21
CA LYS A 66 9.30 19.19 -2.44
C LYS A 66 10.49 18.29 -2.11
N ASP A 67 10.24 17.00 -1.92
CA ASP A 67 11.22 16.07 -1.37
C ASP A 67 11.96 15.27 -2.45
N PHE A 68 11.45 15.20 -3.69
CA PHE A 68 12.17 14.63 -4.84
C PHE A 68 12.78 15.69 -5.78
N GLU A 69 12.74 16.98 -5.45
CA GLU A 69 13.59 17.96 -6.13
C GLU A 69 15.06 17.76 -5.70
N MET A 70 15.83 17.08 -6.56
CA MET A 70 17.30 17.09 -6.59
C MET A 70 17.79 17.85 -7.83
#